data_AF-A0A1I4R2T0-F1
#
_entry.id   AF-A0A1I4R2T0-F1
#
_cell.length_a   1.000
_cell.length_b   1.000
_cell.length_c   1.000
_cell.angle_alpha   90.00
_cell.angle_beta   90.00
_cell.angle_gamma   90.00
#
_symmetry.space_group_name_H-M   'P 1'
#
loop_
_entity.id
_entity.type
_entity.pdbx_description
1 polymer ?
#
loop_
_entity_poly.entity_id
_entity_poly.type
_entity_poly.pdbx_seq_one_letter_code
_entity_poly.pdbx_strand_id
1 'polypeptide(L)'
;MQNFTDAEKMLCMMILSGRMSIDTPTLQIARQVVMKHKLMGHEIRAFVLDDSIKARRSKKMPGISSHFDHLTERVVKGQQVLTLGYATEEVFLPLDNELYISHKNVAELKQPFRNGRSHVVKRYRDAVLLSKPEIAAKMVRRALASGFSAEHLLAEAWFGNKTTLRLTQTTDLTAIVRMNIAIVITVMAYDAPLWQMPRRAVQSSCSQAMSKHSRSTLSLQNAGY
;
A
#
# COMPACT_ATOMS: atom_id res chain seq x y z
N MET A 1 1.69 26.93 -5.17
CA MET A 1 1.70 25.50 -4.76
C MET A 1 0.69 25.19 -3.63
N GLN A 2 -0.43 25.90 -3.49
CA GLN A 2 -1.39 25.70 -2.37
C GLN A 2 -2.60 24.79 -2.71
N ASN A 3 -2.81 24.42 -3.98
CA ASN A 3 -4.09 23.89 -4.45
C ASN A 3 -4.24 22.35 -4.42
N PHE A 4 -3.15 21.60 -4.27
CA PHE A 4 -3.19 20.12 -4.23
C PHE A 4 -3.76 19.59 -2.91
N THR A 5 -3.59 20.34 -1.83
CA THR A 5 -4.04 19.97 -0.48
C THR A 5 -5.56 19.89 -0.35
N ASP A 6 -6.32 20.57 -1.20
CA ASP A 6 -7.79 20.58 -1.17
C ASP A 6 -8.40 19.47 -2.03
N ALA A 7 -7.77 19.11 -3.14
CA ALA A 7 -8.15 17.96 -3.96
C ALA A 7 -8.10 16.64 -3.18
N GLU A 8 -7.10 16.44 -2.33
CA GLU A 8 -7.02 15.27 -1.45
C GLU A 8 -8.10 15.27 -0.35
N LYS A 9 -8.50 16.45 0.16
CA LYS A 9 -9.63 16.52 1.11
C LYS A 9 -10.94 16.20 0.38
N MET A 10 -11.11 16.71 -0.84
CA MET A 10 -12.25 16.38 -1.70
C MET A 10 -12.27 14.90 -2.04
N LEU A 11 -11.15 14.29 -2.43
CA LEU A 11 -11.05 12.89 -2.78
C LEU A 11 -11.40 11.98 -1.59
N CYS A 12 -10.81 12.21 -0.41
CA CYS A 12 -11.16 11.47 0.80
C CYS A 12 -12.63 11.68 1.19
N MET A 13 -13.15 12.90 1.10
CA MET A 13 -14.55 13.18 1.41
C MET A 13 -15.49 12.58 0.35
N MET A 14 -15.12 12.53 -0.93
CA MET A 14 -15.91 11.97 -2.04
C MET A 14 -15.96 10.44 -1.97
N ILE A 15 -14.83 9.79 -1.64
CA ILE A 15 -14.75 8.34 -1.38
C ILE A 15 -15.60 7.96 -0.17
N LEU A 16 -15.57 8.74 0.91
CA LEU A 16 -16.28 8.43 2.15
C LEU A 16 -17.74 8.91 2.20
N SER A 17 -18.13 9.89 1.38
CA SER A 17 -19.49 10.46 1.35
C SER A 17 -20.45 9.75 0.40
N GLY A 18 -20.04 8.67 -0.29
CA GLY A 18 -20.95 7.97 -1.20
C GLY A 18 -21.15 8.66 -2.55
N ARG A 19 -20.50 9.80 -2.80
CA ARG A 19 -20.84 10.68 -3.93
C ARG A 19 -20.18 10.31 -5.25
N MET A 20 -19.09 9.55 -5.23
CA MET A 20 -18.47 9.04 -6.46
C MET A 20 -17.91 7.62 -6.24
N SER A 21 -18.34 6.68 -7.08
CA SER A 21 -17.61 5.45 -7.37
C SER A 21 -16.47 5.84 -8.30
N ILE A 22 -15.29 6.17 -7.79
CA ILE A 22 -14.19 6.76 -8.58
C ILE A 22 -13.46 5.71 -9.44
N ASP A 23 -13.62 4.42 -9.15
CA ASP A 23 -12.86 3.35 -9.81
C ASP A 23 -13.21 3.25 -11.29
N THR A 24 -14.51 3.19 -11.61
CA THR A 24 -14.98 3.10 -12.99
C THR A 24 -14.60 4.33 -13.81
N PRO A 25 -14.90 5.58 -13.40
CA PRO A 25 -14.56 6.74 -14.21
C PRO A 25 -13.05 6.96 -14.31
N THR A 26 -12.26 6.78 -13.24
CA THR A 26 -10.80 7.02 -13.32
C THR A 26 -10.10 5.99 -14.18
N LEU A 27 -10.38 4.68 -14.01
CA LEU A 27 -9.83 3.65 -14.88
C LEU A 27 -10.31 3.80 -16.32
N GLN A 28 -11.57 4.18 -16.53
CA GLN A 28 -12.12 4.40 -17.87
C GLN A 28 -11.49 5.61 -18.57
N ILE A 29 -11.29 6.72 -17.87
CA ILE A 29 -10.60 7.91 -18.39
C ILE A 29 -9.14 7.57 -18.68
N ALA A 30 -8.43 6.94 -17.74
CA ALA A 30 -7.04 6.53 -17.94
C ALA A 30 -6.92 5.59 -19.15
N ARG A 31 -7.86 4.65 -19.33
CA ARG A 31 -7.91 3.77 -20.50
C ARG A 31 -8.11 4.55 -21.80
N GLN A 32 -8.98 5.56 -21.82
CA GLN A 32 -9.14 6.43 -22.99
C GLN A 32 -7.84 7.17 -23.33
N VAL A 33 -7.11 7.66 -22.32
CA VAL A 33 -5.80 8.29 -22.52
C VAL A 33 -4.80 7.31 -23.10
N VAL A 34 -4.72 6.09 -22.56
CA VAL A 34 -3.85 5.01 -23.06
C VAL A 34 -4.16 4.66 -24.52
N MET A 35 -5.44 4.52 -24.88
CA MET A 35 -5.84 4.22 -26.25
C MET A 35 -5.54 5.39 -27.21
N LYS A 36 -5.88 6.61 -26.81
CA LYS A 36 -5.71 7.81 -27.64
C LYS A 36 -4.24 8.08 -27.97
N HIS A 37 -3.35 7.87 -27.01
CA HIS A 37 -1.90 8.12 -27.18
C HIS A 37 -1.11 6.84 -27.49
N LYS A 38 -1.80 5.72 -27.78
CA LYS A 38 -1.19 4.43 -28.13
C LYS A 38 -0.14 3.95 -27.12
N LEU A 39 -0.38 4.20 -25.82
CA LEU A 39 0.62 3.98 -24.78
C LEU A 39 0.93 2.50 -24.51
N MET A 40 0.11 1.59 -25.03
CA MET A 40 0.35 0.15 -24.97
C MET A 40 1.54 -0.30 -25.84
N GLY A 41 1.99 0.55 -26.78
CA GLY A 41 3.11 0.26 -27.68
C GLY A 41 4.49 0.62 -27.14
N HIS A 42 4.59 1.32 -25.99
CA HIS A 42 5.89 1.57 -25.35
C HIS A 42 6.48 0.28 -24.81
N GLU A 43 7.80 0.17 -24.84
CA GLU A 43 8.49 -1.01 -24.30
C GLU A 43 8.33 -1.06 -22.78
N ILE A 44 8.55 0.07 -22.10
CA ILE A 44 8.45 0.11 -20.64
C ILE A 44 7.03 0.45 -20.22
N ARG A 45 6.36 -0.52 -19.59
CA ARG A 45 5.05 -0.35 -18.93
C ARG A 45 5.10 -0.90 -17.52
N ALA A 46 4.78 -0.07 -16.55
CA ALA A 46 4.90 -0.39 -15.14
C ALA A 46 3.68 0.04 -14.34
N PHE A 47 3.26 -0.79 -13.40
CA PHE A 47 2.42 -0.35 -12.30
C PHE A 47 3.31 0.21 -11.20
N VAL A 48 2.93 1.36 -10.65
CA VAL A 48 3.64 2.00 -9.53
C VAL A 48 2.70 2.06 -8.35
N LEU A 49 3.13 1.49 -7.23
CA LEU A 49 2.36 1.43 -6.00
C LEU A 49 3.05 2.26 -4.91
N ASP A 50 2.31 3.22 -4.39
CA ASP A 50 2.76 4.13 -3.35
C ASP A 50 1.67 4.34 -2.30
N ASP A 51 2.04 4.81 -1.11
CA ASP A 51 1.09 5.18 -0.07
C ASP A 51 1.42 6.52 0.60
N SER A 52 0.42 7.40 0.66
CA SER A 52 0.57 8.71 1.28
C SER A 52 -0.26 8.80 2.57
N ILE A 53 0.29 9.48 3.58
CA ILE A 53 -0.41 9.75 4.84
C ILE A 53 -0.74 11.22 4.91
N LYS A 54 -2.04 11.52 5.04
CA LYS A 54 -2.50 12.86 5.36
C LYS A 54 -2.83 12.98 6.84
N ALA A 55 -2.00 13.73 7.57
CA ALA A 55 -2.23 14.02 8.97
C ALA A 55 -3.58 14.74 9.17
N ARG A 56 -4.42 14.23 10.08
CA ARG A 56 -5.74 14.79 10.41
C ARG A 56 -5.99 14.70 11.91
N ARG A 57 -6.44 15.81 12.50
CA ARG A 57 -6.78 15.89 13.93
C ARG A 57 -8.29 15.87 14.23
N SER A 58 -9.14 15.98 13.21
CA SER A 58 -10.59 16.08 13.41
C SER A 58 -11.20 14.74 13.83
N LYS A 59 -11.85 14.71 15.00
CA LYS A 59 -12.61 13.54 15.47
C LYS A 59 -13.85 13.22 14.60
N LYS A 60 -14.27 14.14 13.72
CA LYS A 60 -15.47 13.98 12.89
C LYS A 60 -15.19 13.35 11.51
N MET A 61 -13.93 13.20 11.15
CA MET A 61 -13.55 12.72 9.82
C MET A 61 -13.50 11.19 9.80
N PRO A 62 -14.27 10.52 8.92
CA PRO A 62 -14.27 9.07 8.83
C PRO A 62 -12.92 8.53 8.30
N GLY A 63 -12.60 7.29 8.66
CA GLY A 63 -11.41 6.60 8.16
C GLY A 63 -10.08 7.13 8.70
N ILE A 64 -10.10 7.87 9.81
CA ILE A 64 -8.87 8.25 10.52
C ILE A 64 -8.41 7.09 11.40
N SER A 65 -7.12 6.78 11.31
CA SER A 65 -6.42 5.88 12.22
C SER A 65 -4.98 6.36 12.45
N SER A 66 -4.23 5.67 13.31
CA SER A 66 -2.81 5.93 13.55
C SER A 66 -1.96 5.13 12.58
N HIS A 67 -1.08 5.80 11.85
CA HIS A 67 -0.20 5.22 10.84
C HIS A 67 1.24 5.58 11.18
N PHE A 68 2.18 4.64 10.96
CA PHE A 68 3.59 4.96 11.09
C PHE A 68 4.06 5.65 9.80
N ASP A 69 4.54 6.87 9.94
CA ASP A 69 5.15 7.65 8.87
C ASP A 69 6.67 7.44 8.94
N HIS A 70 7.21 6.85 7.88
CA HIS A 70 8.62 6.51 7.79
C HIS A 70 9.48 7.71 7.37
N LEU A 71 8.89 8.75 6.78
CA LEU A 71 9.61 9.99 6.44
C LEU A 71 9.94 10.79 7.70
N THR A 72 9.04 10.76 8.69
CA THR A 72 9.19 11.49 9.96
C THR A 72 9.52 10.59 11.14
N GLU A 73 9.62 9.28 10.92
CA GLU A 73 9.79 8.22 11.93
C GLU A 73 8.80 8.31 13.11
N ARG A 74 7.57 8.80 12.83
CA ARG A 74 6.57 9.10 13.86
C ARG A 74 5.25 8.43 13.55
N VAL A 75 4.49 8.13 14.61
CA VAL A 75 3.10 7.72 14.46
C VAL A 75 2.24 8.96 14.24
N VAL A 76 1.68 9.07 13.04
CA VAL A 76 0.81 10.15 12.62
C VAL A 76 -0.64 9.68 12.65
N LYS A 77 -1.51 10.43 13.32
CA LYS A 77 -2.96 10.23 13.21
C LYS A 77 -3.47 10.90 11.94
N GLY A 78 -4.09 10.14 11.05
CA GLY A 78 -4.43 10.61 9.71
C GLY A 78 -5.23 9.61 8.90
N GLN A 79 -5.36 9.92 7.62
CA GLN A 79 -5.88 9.01 6.59
C GLN A 79 -4.71 8.56 5.73
N GLN A 80 -4.59 7.25 5.51
CA GLN A 80 -3.58 6.69 4.63
C GLN A 80 -4.23 6.20 3.34
N VAL A 81 -3.75 6.67 2.20
CA VAL A 81 -4.29 6.35 0.88
C VAL A 81 -3.22 5.62 0.08
N LEU A 82 -3.55 4.42 -0.37
CA LEU A 82 -2.75 3.67 -1.34
C LEU A 82 -3.12 4.18 -2.73
N THR A 83 -2.12 4.41 -3.58
CA THR A 83 -2.31 4.89 -4.95
C THR A 83 -1.62 3.92 -5.90
N LEU A 84 -2.34 3.51 -6.94
CA LEU A 84 -1.82 2.74 -8.06
C LEU A 84 -1.74 3.67 -9.27
N GLY A 85 -0.55 3.81 -9.81
CA GLY A 85 -0.29 4.51 -11.06
C GLY A 85 0.13 3.56 -12.17
N TYR A 86 0.03 4.06 -13.41
CA TYR A 86 0.52 3.43 -14.62
C TYR A 86 1.59 4.35 -15.22
N ALA A 87 2.81 3.82 -15.30
CA ALA A 87 3.95 4.52 -15.84
C ALA A 87 4.35 3.93 -17.20
N THR A 88 4.59 4.80 -18.16
CA THR A 88 5.32 4.49 -19.39
C THR A 88 6.52 5.45 -19.50
N GLU A 89 7.26 5.37 -20.59
CA GLU A 89 8.38 6.28 -20.88
C GLU A 89 7.96 7.76 -20.94
N GLU A 90 6.71 8.03 -21.33
CA GLU A 90 6.23 9.39 -21.58
C GLU A 90 5.27 9.92 -20.53
N VAL A 91 4.53 9.04 -19.84
CA VAL A 91 3.44 9.47 -18.95
C VAL A 91 3.40 8.70 -17.64
N PHE A 92 2.82 9.36 -16.64
CA PHE A 92 2.35 8.75 -15.42
C PHE A 92 0.86 9.03 -15.24
N LEU A 93 0.04 7.98 -15.14
CA LEU A 93 -1.41 8.07 -15.01
C LEU A 93 -1.88 7.45 -13.69
N PRO A 94 -2.61 8.19 -12.83
CA PRO A 94 -3.24 7.58 -11.67
C PRO A 94 -4.39 6.66 -12.14
N LEU A 95 -4.36 5.40 -11.70
CA LEU A 95 -5.34 4.39 -12.07
C LEU A 95 -6.39 4.18 -11.00
N ASP A 96 -5.95 3.99 -9.76
CA ASP A 96 -6.82 3.59 -8.65
C ASP A 96 -6.23 4.10 -7.32
N ASN A 97 -7.09 4.32 -6.34
CA ASN A 97 -6.70 4.76 -5.02
C ASN A 97 -7.66 4.24 -3.95
N GLU A 98 -7.13 3.60 -2.92
CA GLU A 98 -7.90 2.95 -1.86
C GLU A 98 -7.46 3.48 -0.49
N LEU A 99 -8.42 3.65 0.41
CA LEU A 99 -8.11 3.99 1.80
C LEU A 99 -7.63 2.75 2.54
N TYR A 100 -6.63 2.91 3.41
CA TYR A 100 -6.24 1.92 4.41
C TYR A 100 -6.50 2.48 5.81
N ILE A 101 -7.21 1.71 6.64
CA ILE A 101 -7.51 2.04 8.03
C ILE A 101 -6.76 1.03 8.90
N SER A 102 -5.80 1.52 9.69
CA SER A 102 -5.09 0.66 10.63
C SER A 102 -5.97 0.30 11.80
N HIS A 103 -5.64 -0.76 12.56
CA HIS A 103 -6.39 -1.12 13.77
C HIS A 103 -6.10 -0.20 14.97
N LYS A 104 -5.24 0.82 14.84
CA LYS A 104 -4.83 1.69 15.96
C LYS A 104 -5.55 3.03 15.92
N ASN A 105 -6.17 3.43 17.04
CA ASN A 105 -6.83 4.73 17.22
C ASN A 105 -7.86 5.07 16.12
N VAL A 106 -8.62 4.07 15.70
CA VAL A 106 -9.66 4.21 14.66
C VAL A 106 -10.75 5.16 15.13
N ALA A 107 -11.05 6.17 14.32
CA ALA A 107 -12.22 7.01 14.54
C ALA A 107 -13.49 6.25 14.17
N GLU A 108 -14.43 6.18 15.11
CA GLU A 108 -15.72 5.50 14.90
C GLU A 108 -16.54 6.14 13.78
N LEU A 109 -17.20 5.29 12.99
CA LEU A 109 -18.26 5.72 12.09
C LEU A 109 -19.44 6.22 12.92
N LYS A 110 -19.71 7.52 12.86
CA LYS A 110 -20.83 8.14 13.61
C LYS A 110 -22.21 7.62 13.20
N GLN A 111 -22.35 7.11 11.98
CA GLN A 111 -23.61 6.64 11.46
C GLN A 111 -23.37 5.47 10.49
N PRO A 112 -24.20 4.40 10.57
CA PRO A 112 -24.13 3.30 9.63
C PRO A 112 -24.46 3.78 8.21
N PHE A 113 -23.89 3.11 7.21
CA PHE A 113 -24.20 3.41 5.82
C PHE A 113 -25.67 3.10 5.52
N ARG A 114 -26.37 4.03 4.86
CA ARG A 114 -27.80 3.87 4.49
C ARG A 114 -28.06 2.67 3.58
N ASN A 115 -27.14 2.36 2.66
CA ASN A 115 -27.23 1.22 1.75
C ASN A 115 -25.98 0.33 1.86
N GLY A 116 -26.15 -0.83 2.50
CA GLY A 116 -25.09 -1.81 2.74
C GLY A 116 -24.50 -2.48 1.48
N ARG A 117 -25.10 -2.29 0.30
CA ARG A 117 -24.62 -2.85 -0.98
C ARG A 117 -23.85 -1.85 -1.83
N SER A 118 -23.75 -0.59 -1.39
CA SER A 118 -23.06 0.47 -2.13
C SER A 118 -21.55 0.21 -2.26
N HIS A 119 -20.93 0.71 -3.33
CA HIS A 119 -19.48 0.63 -3.53
C HIS A 119 -18.71 1.21 -2.35
N VAL A 120 -19.19 2.30 -1.76
CA VAL A 120 -18.55 2.93 -0.60
C VAL A 120 -18.54 2.02 0.63
N VAL A 121 -19.58 1.22 0.85
CA VAL A 121 -19.57 0.21 1.93
C VAL A 121 -18.54 -0.87 1.66
N LYS A 122 -18.42 -1.34 0.41
CA LYS A 122 -17.42 -2.35 0.04
C LYS A 122 -16.00 -1.82 0.27
N ARG A 123 -15.71 -0.60 -0.21
CA ARG A 123 -14.41 0.07 -0.02
C ARG A 123 -14.09 0.32 1.43
N TYR A 124 -15.05 0.79 2.22
CA TYR A 124 -14.85 0.97 3.65
C TYR A 124 -14.56 -0.37 4.36
N ARG A 125 -15.29 -1.44 4.01
CA ARG A 125 -15.02 -2.78 4.54
C ARG A 125 -13.62 -3.25 4.17
N ASP A 126 -13.23 -3.10 2.91
CA ASP A 126 -11.89 -3.44 2.44
C ASP A 126 -10.82 -2.65 3.20
N ALA A 127 -11.03 -1.33 3.37
CA ALA A 127 -10.12 -0.45 4.09
C ALA A 127 -9.90 -0.86 5.56
N VAL A 128 -10.91 -1.45 6.21
CA VAL A 128 -10.85 -1.89 7.61
C VAL A 128 -10.34 -3.33 7.76
N LEU A 129 -10.72 -4.22 6.82
CA LEU A 129 -10.50 -5.67 6.96
C LEU A 129 -9.23 -6.16 6.28
N LEU A 130 -8.78 -5.47 5.23
CA LEU A 130 -7.64 -5.91 4.43
C LEU A 130 -6.36 -5.19 4.86
N SER A 131 -5.26 -5.93 4.84
CA SER A 131 -3.92 -5.38 4.94
C SER A 131 -3.56 -4.55 3.69
N LYS A 132 -2.56 -3.67 3.81
CA LYS A 132 -2.06 -2.89 2.67
C LYS A 132 -1.69 -3.75 1.44
N PRO A 133 -0.98 -4.90 1.58
CA PRO A 133 -0.64 -5.73 0.41
C PRO A 133 -1.86 -6.38 -0.24
N GLU A 134 -2.89 -6.73 0.55
CA GLU A 134 -4.13 -7.29 0.02
C GLU A 134 -4.94 -6.23 -0.74
N ILE A 135 -5.00 -5.01 -0.21
CA ILE A 135 -5.59 -3.86 -0.91
C ILE A 135 -4.87 -3.62 -2.24
N ALA A 136 -3.54 -3.55 -2.21
CA ALA A 136 -2.73 -3.37 -3.41
C ALA A 136 -2.98 -4.46 -4.45
N ALA A 137 -3.04 -5.73 -4.03
CA ALA A 137 -3.37 -6.86 -4.90
C ALA A 137 -4.75 -6.70 -5.55
N LYS A 138 -5.74 -6.18 -4.83
CA LYS A 138 -7.06 -5.89 -5.42
C LYS A 138 -6.98 -4.76 -6.44
N MET A 139 -6.25 -3.68 -6.16
CA MET A 139 -6.07 -2.56 -7.10
C MET A 139 -5.41 -3.03 -8.40
N VAL A 140 -4.31 -3.80 -8.32
CA VAL A 140 -3.61 -4.34 -9.50
C VAL A 140 -4.52 -5.25 -10.32
N ARG A 141 -5.26 -6.16 -9.68
CA ARG A 141 -6.23 -7.02 -10.38
C ARG A 141 -7.33 -6.23 -11.07
N ARG A 142 -7.82 -5.15 -10.45
CA ARG A 142 -8.82 -4.26 -11.09
C ARG A 142 -8.24 -3.55 -12.32
N ALA A 143 -7.01 -3.07 -12.25
CA ALA A 143 -6.34 -2.44 -13.39
C ALA A 143 -6.16 -3.44 -14.55
N LEU A 144 -5.66 -4.64 -14.28
CA LEU A 144 -5.51 -5.72 -15.27
C LEU A 144 -6.86 -6.11 -15.89
N ALA A 145 -7.89 -6.33 -15.06
CA ALA A 145 -9.24 -6.63 -15.54
C ALA A 145 -9.86 -5.49 -16.38
N SER A 146 -9.39 -4.25 -16.19
CA SER A 146 -9.80 -3.09 -17.00
C SER A 146 -9.05 -2.97 -18.32
N GLY A 147 -8.16 -3.91 -18.63
CA GLY A 147 -7.43 -4.01 -19.91
C GLY A 147 -6.09 -3.27 -19.93
N PHE A 148 -5.55 -2.87 -18.79
CA PHE A 148 -4.17 -2.40 -18.72
C PHE A 148 -3.21 -3.59 -18.75
N SER A 149 -2.06 -3.42 -19.41
CA SER A 149 -0.97 -4.40 -19.41
C SER A 149 0.31 -3.71 -18.97
N ALA A 150 1.04 -4.33 -18.05
CA ALA A 150 2.32 -3.88 -17.56
C ALA A 150 3.24 -5.09 -17.44
N GLU A 151 4.54 -4.85 -17.49
CA GLU A 151 5.57 -5.90 -17.32
C GLU A 151 6.16 -5.85 -15.91
N HIS A 152 6.06 -4.69 -15.24
CA HIS A 152 6.71 -4.44 -13.96
C HIS A 152 5.71 -3.94 -12.92
N LEU A 153 5.95 -4.32 -11.65
CA LEU A 153 5.34 -3.69 -10.49
C LEU A 153 6.43 -3.04 -9.64
N LEU A 154 6.42 -1.71 -9.58
CA LEU A 154 7.29 -0.91 -8.74
C LEU A 154 6.56 -0.61 -7.43
N ALA A 155 7.22 -0.85 -6.30
CA ALA A 155 6.61 -0.53 -5.01
C ALA A 155 7.62 -0.14 -3.92
N GLU A 156 7.15 0.70 -3.00
CA GLU A 156 7.90 1.09 -1.81
C GLU A 156 8.24 -0.08 -0.87
N ALA A 157 9.13 0.18 0.10
CA ALA A 157 9.66 -0.84 1.02
C ALA A 157 8.60 -1.59 1.83
N TRP A 158 7.49 -0.94 2.13
CA TRP A 158 6.34 -1.54 2.84
C TRP A 158 5.67 -2.65 2.04
N PHE A 159 5.79 -2.61 0.71
CA PHE A 159 5.24 -3.61 -0.18
C PHE A 159 6.22 -4.73 -0.53
N GLY A 160 7.47 -4.67 -0.06
CA GLY A 160 8.47 -5.74 -0.22
C GLY A 160 8.20 -6.98 0.66
N ASN A 161 7.00 -7.56 0.58
CA ASN A 161 6.56 -8.70 1.40
C ASN A 161 6.10 -9.88 0.51
N LYS A 162 5.91 -11.05 1.14
CA LYS A 162 5.53 -12.29 0.46
C LYS A 162 4.23 -12.17 -0.35
N THR A 163 3.25 -11.41 0.14
CA THR A 163 1.96 -11.22 -0.54
C THR A 163 2.14 -10.48 -1.85
N THR A 164 2.94 -9.41 -1.88
CA THR A 164 3.24 -8.67 -3.11
C THR A 164 4.05 -9.51 -4.09
N LEU A 165 5.07 -10.25 -3.62
CA LEU A 165 5.86 -11.13 -4.50
C LEU A 165 5.00 -12.27 -5.08
N ARG A 166 4.08 -12.82 -4.30
CA ARG A 166 3.12 -13.81 -4.79
C ARG A 166 2.15 -13.20 -5.80
N LEU A 167 1.69 -11.98 -5.56
CA LEU A 167 0.85 -11.24 -6.51
C LEU A 167 1.57 -11.15 -7.86
N THR A 168 2.81 -10.68 -7.90
CA THR A 168 3.56 -10.51 -9.15
C THR A 168 3.77 -11.84 -9.88
N GLN A 169 4.05 -12.92 -9.16
CA GLN A 169 4.08 -14.27 -9.75
C GLN A 169 2.72 -14.68 -10.36
N THR A 170 1.60 -14.41 -9.67
CA THR A 170 0.27 -14.81 -10.16
C THR A 170 -0.23 -13.95 -11.32
N THR A 171 0.29 -12.73 -11.47
CA THR A 171 -0.10 -11.80 -12.52
C THR A 171 0.95 -11.66 -13.62
N ASP A 172 2.00 -12.49 -13.59
CA ASP A 172 3.13 -12.46 -14.52
C ASP A 172 3.80 -11.08 -14.63
N LEU A 173 3.91 -10.39 -13.49
CA LEU A 173 4.62 -9.12 -13.36
C LEU A 173 6.03 -9.36 -12.80
N THR A 174 6.99 -8.57 -13.22
CA THR A 174 8.31 -8.50 -12.60
C THR A 174 8.28 -7.52 -11.43
N ALA A 175 8.54 -8.00 -10.22
CA ALA A 175 8.57 -7.16 -9.02
C ALA A 175 9.87 -6.35 -8.93
N ILE A 176 9.77 -5.02 -8.88
CA ILE A 176 10.88 -4.12 -8.54
C ILE A 176 10.50 -3.42 -7.24
N VAL A 177 10.86 -4.05 -6.13
CA VAL A 177 10.48 -3.56 -4.79
C VAL A 177 11.71 -3.22 -3.98
N ARG A 178 11.65 -2.11 -3.25
CA ARG A 178 12.64 -1.85 -2.21
C ARG A 178 12.41 -2.89 -1.10
N MET A 179 13.45 -3.55 -0.62
CA MET A 179 13.33 -4.42 0.55
C MET A 179 13.94 -3.74 1.76
N ASN A 180 13.26 -3.79 2.90
CA ASN A 180 13.88 -3.47 4.18
C ASN A 180 14.78 -4.65 4.59
N ILE A 181 16.00 -4.37 5.05
CA ILE A 181 17.02 -5.36 5.44
C ILE A 181 16.45 -6.40 6.42
N ALA A 182 15.59 -5.98 7.35
CA ALA A 182 14.94 -6.89 8.30
C ALA A 182 14.01 -7.92 7.62
N ILE A 183 13.33 -7.53 6.54
CA ILE A 183 12.42 -8.41 5.80
C ILE A 183 13.20 -9.41 4.94
N VAL A 184 14.32 -9.01 4.34
CA VAL A 184 15.20 -9.91 3.58
C VAL A 184 15.67 -11.08 4.45
N ILE A 185 16.18 -10.79 5.65
CA ILE A 185 16.64 -11.82 6.60
C ILE A 185 15.49 -12.75 6.98
N THR A 186 14.31 -12.18 7.22
CA THR A 186 13.11 -12.96 7.59
C THR A 186 12.75 -13.92 6.46
N VAL A 187 12.66 -13.46 5.21
CA VAL A 187 12.32 -14.30 4.05
C VAL A 187 13.33 -15.44 3.87
N MET A 188 14.64 -15.13 3.90
CA MET A 188 15.70 -16.15 3.80
C MET A 188 15.65 -17.20 4.91
N ALA A 189 15.25 -16.80 6.13
CA ALA A 189 15.05 -17.73 7.24
C ALA A 189 13.82 -18.64 7.07
N TYR A 190 12.81 -18.22 6.30
CA TYR A 190 11.62 -19.01 6.02
C TYR A 190 11.72 -19.89 4.76
N ASP A 191 12.66 -19.61 3.86
CA ASP A 191 12.84 -20.37 2.61
C ASP A 191 13.71 -21.63 2.78
N ALA A 192 14.11 -21.97 4.01
CA ALA A 192 14.62 -23.28 4.37
C ALA A 192 13.44 -24.19 4.83
N PRO A 193 13.28 -25.41 4.29
CA PRO A 193 12.19 -26.30 4.70
C PRO A 193 12.32 -26.65 6.19
N LEU A 194 11.34 -26.21 6.98
CA LEU A 194 11.23 -26.33 8.45
C LEU A 194 11.38 -27.75 9.02
N TRP A 195 11.39 -28.80 8.19
CA TRP A 195 11.49 -30.20 8.61
C TRP A 195 12.91 -30.74 8.74
N GLN A 196 13.95 -30.00 8.33
CA GLN A 196 15.34 -30.47 8.39
C GLN A 196 16.22 -29.74 9.42
N MET A 197 15.72 -28.74 10.14
CA MET A 197 16.54 -27.99 11.10
C MET A 197 16.29 -28.39 12.56
N PRO A 198 17.32 -28.77 13.33
CA PRO A 198 17.16 -29.05 14.76
C PRO A 198 16.82 -27.76 15.53
N ARG A 199 15.78 -27.80 16.38
CA ARG A 199 15.21 -26.64 17.11
C ARG A 199 16.23 -25.77 17.84
N ARG A 200 17.38 -26.33 18.27
CA ARG A 200 18.45 -25.59 18.94
C ARG A 200 19.22 -24.61 18.02
N ALA A 201 19.32 -24.91 16.72
CA ALA A 201 20.01 -24.05 15.75
C ALA A 201 19.19 -22.80 15.38
N VAL A 202 17.86 -22.91 15.38
CA VAL A 202 16.94 -21.79 15.12
C VAL A 202 16.98 -20.78 16.27
N GLN A 203 17.01 -21.25 17.52
CA GLN A 203 17.12 -20.38 18.69
C GLN A 203 18.51 -19.74 18.82
N SER A 204 19.61 -20.45 18.51
CA SER A 204 20.95 -19.89 18.61
C SER A 204 21.21 -18.82 17.55
N SER A 205 20.81 -19.05 16.30
CA SER A 205 21.01 -18.08 15.20
C SER A 205 20.14 -16.83 15.38
N CYS A 206 18.88 -17.00 15.80
CA CYS A 206 17.99 -15.89 16.11
C CYS A 206 18.48 -15.11 17.35
N SER A 207 18.95 -15.79 18.40
CA SER A 207 19.51 -15.12 19.58
C SER A 207 20.81 -14.38 19.27
N GLN A 208 21.65 -14.88 18.36
CA GLN A 208 22.91 -14.25 17.98
C GLN A 208 22.71 -13.06 17.02
N ALA A 209 21.69 -13.12 16.15
CA ALA A 209 21.25 -11.99 15.35
C ALA A 209 20.57 -10.91 16.22
N MET A 210 19.74 -11.31 17.19
CA MET A 210 19.12 -10.40 18.15
C MET A 210 20.11 -9.83 19.17
N SER A 211 21.17 -10.56 19.57
CA SER A 211 22.20 -10.03 20.50
C SER A 211 23.17 -9.06 19.81
N LYS A 212 23.43 -9.23 18.50
CA LYS A 212 24.15 -8.24 17.70
C LYS A 212 23.33 -6.97 17.53
N HIS A 213 22.02 -7.12 17.32
CA HIS A 213 21.09 -5.99 17.24
C HIS A 213 20.93 -5.27 18.59
N SER A 214 20.81 -6.00 19.71
CA SER A 214 20.71 -5.41 21.05
C SER A 214 21.95 -4.61 21.41
N ARG A 215 23.15 -5.03 20.99
CA ARG A 215 24.38 -4.24 21.16
C ARG A 215 24.43 -3.00 20.28
N SER A 216 23.90 -3.05 19.05
CA SER A 216 23.80 -1.85 18.19
C SER A 216 22.71 -0.88 18.63
N THR A 217 21.60 -1.37 19.20
CA THR A 217 20.56 -0.52 19.79
C THR A 217 20.95 -0.01 21.17
N LEU A 218 21.74 -0.74 21.96
CA LEU A 218 22.31 -0.23 23.23
C LEU A 218 23.40 0.82 22.97
N SER A 219 24.18 0.72 21.88
CA SER A 219 25.10 1.80 21.49
C SER A 219 24.38 3.04 20.95
N LEU A 220 23.16 2.89 20.42
CA LEU A 220 22.31 4.02 20.00
C LEU A 220 21.42 4.56 21.13
N GLN A 221 21.05 3.74 22.13
CA GLN A 221 20.33 4.19 23.33
C GLN A 221 21.25 4.91 24.34
N ASN A 222 22.56 4.66 24.31
CA ASN A 222 23.55 5.39 25.12
C ASN A 222 24.13 6.64 24.43
N ALA A 223 23.79 6.88 23.17
CA ALA A 223 23.99 8.18 22.52
C ALA A 223 22.62 8.86 22.46
N GLY A 224 22.15 9.36 23.60
CA GLY A 224 20.84 9.98 23.72
C GLY A 224 20.64 11.11 22.71
N TYR A 225 19.49 11.11 22.04
CA TYR A 225 18.49 12.19 21.92
C TYR A 225 17.35 11.73 21.01
#